data_AF-A0AAW2A915-F1
#
_entry.id   AF-A0AAW2A915-F1
#
_cell.length_a   1.000
_cell.length_b   1.000
_cell.length_c   1.000
_cell.angle_alpha   90.00
_cell.angle_beta   90.00
_cell.angle_gamma   90.00
#
_symmetry.space_group_name_H-M   'P 1'
#
loop_
_entity.id
_entity.type
_entity.pdbx_description
1 polymer ?
#
loop_
_entity_poly.entity_id
_entity_poly.type
_entity_poly.pdbx_seq_one_letter_code
_entity_poly.pdbx_strand_id
1 'polypeptide(L)'
;MQHWMVCVLFLFFVFCDVSTQRKKKTVQTLSRGWGDDITWVQTYEEGLTKAVNGNKPLMVIHHLEDCPHSKALKKAFAEHPTIQRLAKSDFIMLNLVHETTDEHLAPDGFYVPRIMFVDPSLTVRADIVGKYANRMYTYEPADMDFLAENMMKAKILLKSEHEEHDDL
;
A
#
# COMPACT_ATOMS: atom_id res chain seq x y z
N MET A 1 70.60 -32.57 -6.00
CA MET A 1 70.23 -33.69 -5.11
C MET A 1 69.09 -33.22 -4.23
N GLN A 2 67.89 -33.81 -4.39
CA GLN A 2 66.63 -33.59 -3.64
C GLN A 2 66.06 -32.15 -3.66
N HIS A 3 65.01 -31.73 -4.39
CA HIS A 3 63.73 -32.34 -4.77
C HIS A 3 63.01 -33.10 -3.65
N TRP A 4 61.74 -32.72 -3.43
CA TRP A 4 60.67 -33.56 -2.88
C TRP A 4 60.52 -33.61 -1.35
N MET A 5 59.70 -32.71 -0.80
CA MET A 5 58.54 -33.05 0.05
C MET A 5 57.73 -31.76 0.27
N VAL A 6 56.85 -31.42 -0.67
CA VAL A 6 55.41 -31.75 -0.58
C VAL A 6 54.79 -30.99 0.59
N CYS A 7 54.27 -29.78 0.35
CA CYS A 7 52.86 -29.62 -0.04
C CYS A 7 51.88 -30.34 0.90
N VAL A 8 51.94 -30.11 2.21
CA VAL A 8 50.77 -30.33 3.07
C VAL A 8 50.87 -29.36 4.24
N LEU A 9 49.73 -28.79 4.65
CA LEU A 9 49.53 -28.12 5.95
C LEU A 9 49.81 -26.61 6.06
N PHE A 10 49.68 -25.85 4.98
CA PHE A 10 48.98 -24.56 5.12
C PHE A 10 47.56 -24.77 4.59
N LEU A 11 46.79 -25.50 5.41
CA LEU A 11 45.36 -25.66 5.25
C LEU A 11 44.74 -24.26 5.30
N PHE A 12 44.35 -23.79 4.12
CA PHE A 12 43.42 -22.71 3.88
C PHE A 12 42.22 -22.83 4.85
N PHE A 13 42.27 -22.13 5.98
CA PHE A 13 41.08 -21.74 6.73
C PHE A 13 40.44 -20.53 6.01
N VAL A 14 40.07 -20.72 4.75
CA VAL A 14 39.06 -19.87 4.12
C VAL A 14 37.75 -20.61 4.30
N PHE A 15 37.20 -20.48 5.51
CA PHE A 15 35.77 -20.71 5.69
C PHE A 15 35.06 -19.62 4.89
N CYS A 16 34.72 -19.95 3.64
CA CYS A 16 33.63 -19.28 2.95
C CYS A 16 32.38 -19.53 3.78
N ASP A 17 32.05 -18.62 4.67
CA ASP A 17 30.70 -18.50 5.22
C ASP A 17 29.76 -18.11 4.08
N VAL A 18 29.39 -19.10 3.26
CA VAL A 18 28.20 -19.07 2.43
C VAL A 18 27.01 -19.05 3.37
N SER A 19 26.72 -17.85 3.87
CA SER A 19 25.49 -17.53 4.57
C SER A 19 24.35 -17.65 3.57
N THR A 20 23.87 -18.88 3.39
CA THR A 20 22.64 -19.18 2.67
C THR A 20 21.51 -18.53 3.44
N GLN A 21 21.14 -17.30 3.08
CA GLN A 21 19.93 -16.69 3.62
C GLN A 21 18.73 -17.53 3.18
N ARG A 22 18.29 -18.45 4.04
CA ARG A 22 16.98 -19.07 3.92
C ARG A 22 15.96 -17.94 3.98
N LYS A 23 15.48 -17.46 2.84
CA LYS A 23 14.26 -16.65 2.75
C LYS A 23 13.15 -17.47 3.39
N LYS A 24 12.81 -17.16 4.64
CA LYS A 24 11.62 -17.70 5.32
C LYS A 24 10.43 -17.34 4.41
N LYS A 25 9.73 -18.34 3.87
CA LYS A 25 8.43 -18.11 3.23
C LYS A 25 7.46 -17.69 4.34
N THR A 26 7.32 -16.39 4.55
CA THR A 26 6.23 -15.84 5.34
C THR A 26 4.92 -16.14 4.63
N VAL A 27 3.94 -16.68 5.36
CA VAL A 27 2.58 -16.83 4.84
C VAL A 27 2.08 -15.45 4.43
N GLN A 28 1.68 -15.29 3.17
CA GLN A 28 1.22 -14.00 2.67
C GLN A 28 -0.18 -13.72 3.23
N THR A 29 -0.28 -12.75 4.12
CA THR A 29 -1.56 -12.24 4.62
C THR A 29 -2.12 -11.21 3.63
N LEU A 30 -3.44 -11.00 3.62
CA LEU A 30 -4.06 -9.93 2.82
C LEU A 30 -3.58 -8.55 3.27
N SER A 31 -3.28 -8.36 4.56
CA SER A 31 -2.75 -7.10 5.09
C SER A 31 -1.37 -6.74 4.55
N ARG A 32 -0.53 -7.74 4.23
CA ARG A 32 0.87 -7.58 3.80
C ARG A 32 1.71 -6.67 4.73
N GLY A 33 1.28 -6.47 5.97
CA GLY A 33 1.91 -5.60 6.97
C GLY A 33 1.38 -4.16 7.03
N TRP A 34 0.30 -3.81 6.32
CA TRP A 34 -0.36 -2.49 6.41
C TRP A 34 -1.30 -2.35 7.62
N GLY A 35 -1.50 -3.42 8.39
CA GLY A 35 -2.39 -3.45 9.56
C GLY A 35 -3.17 -4.76 9.59
N ASP A 36 -2.76 -5.66 10.48
CA ASP A 36 -3.26 -7.04 10.51
C ASP A 36 -4.69 -7.15 11.07
N ASP A 37 -5.10 -6.15 11.86
CA ASP A 37 -6.44 -6.05 12.43
C ASP A 37 -7.47 -5.40 11.48
N ILE A 38 -7.04 -4.93 10.31
CA ILE A 38 -7.93 -4.35 9.30
C ILE A 38 -8.55 -5.49 8.49
N THR A 39 -9.85 -5.40 8.19
CA THR A 39 -10.49 -6.34 7.27
C THR A 39 -10.24 -5.88 5.83
N TRP A 40 -9.35 -6.57 5.13
CA TRP A 40 -8.95 -6.27 3.76
C TRP A 40 -9.83 -6.99 2.74
N VAL A 41 -10.21 -6.29 1.66
CA VAL A 41 -10.78 -6.91 0.46
C VAL A 41 -9.68 -7.44 -0.45
N GLN A 42 -10.00 -8.41 -1.31
CA GLN A 42 -9.01 -9.06 -2.14
C GLN A 42 -8.87 -8.43 -3.53
N THR A 43 -9.97 -7.93 -4.10
CA THR A 43 -9.97 -7.33 -5.45
C THR A 43 -10.58 -5.94 -5.48
N TYR A 44 -10.32 -5.22 -6.57
CA TYR A 44 -10.87 -3.88 -6.78
C TYR A 44 -12.40 -3.91 -6.92
N GLU A 45 -12.92 -4.87 -7.67
CA GLU A 45 -14.36 -5.05 -7.92
C GLU A 45 -15.12 -5.39 -6.63
N GLU A 46 -14.55 -6.24 -5.77
CA GLU A 46 -15.08 -6.50 -4.44
C GLU A 46 -15.08 -5.22 -3.59
N GLY A 47 -13.99 -4.45 -3.64
CA GLY A 47 -13.86 -3.16 -2.96
C GLY A 47 -14.93 -2.16 -3.37
N LEU A 48 -15.14 -1.99 -4.68
CA LEU A 48 -16.18 -1.11 -5.23
C LEU A 48 -17.58 -1.55 -4.82
N THR A 49 -17.87 -2.85 -4.94
CA THR A 49 -19.18 -3.40 -4.55
C THR A 49 -19.47 -3.14 -3.07
N LYS A 50 -18.48 -3.36 -2.19
CA LYS A 50 -18.61 -3.09 -0.75
C LYS A 50 -18.68 -1.60 -0.43
N ALA A 51 -18.00 -0.75 -1.20
CA ALA A 51 -18.04 0.70 -1.03
C ALA A 51 -19.45 1.25 -1.29
N VAL A 52 -20.06 0.86 -2.41
CA VAL A 52 -21.44 1.20 -2.77
C VAL A 52 -22.42 0.69 -1.71
N ASN A 53 -22.39 -0.61 -1.42
CA ASN A 53 -23.35 -1.24 -0.51
C ASN A 53 -23.21 -0.76 0.94
N GLY A 54 -21.99 -0.46 1.37
CA GLY A 54 -21.68 -0.02 2.72
C GLY A 54 -21.74 1.50 2.89
N ASN A 55 -21.95 2.26 1.80
CA ASN A 55 -21.80 3.71 1.75
C ASN A 55 -20.51 4.21 2.44
N LYS A 56 -19.39 3.56 2.12
CA LYS A 56 -18.06 3.86 2.66
C LYS A 56 -17.05 4.06 1.54
N PRO A 57 -16.18 5.07 1.61
CA PRO A 57 -15.13 5.24 0.61
C PRO A 57 -14.19 4.03 0.62
N LEU A 58 -13.68 3.70 -0.57
CA LEU A 58 -12.63 2.70 -0.76
C LEU A 58 -11.27 3.40 -0.75
N MET A 59 -10.33 2.88 0.04
CA MET A 59 -8.93 3.28 0.02
C MET A 59 -8.11 2.22 -0.68
N VAL A 60 -7.43 2.59 -1.76
CA VAL A 60 -6.60 1.69 -2.57
C VAL A 60 -5.13 2.05 -2.42
N ILE A 61 -4.33 1.10 -1.94
CA ILE A 61 -2.89 1.25 -1.71
C ILE A 61 -2.12 0.40 -2.72
N HIS A 62 -1.52 1.04 -3.72
CA HIS A 62 -0.59 0.38 -4.64
C HIS A 62 0.83 0.42 -4.05
N HIS A 63 1.46 -0.74 -3.95
CA HIS A 63 2.81 -0.87 -3.38
C HIS A 63 3.59 -2.00 -4.04
N LEU A 64 4.89 -2.10 -3.75
CA LEU A 64 5.69 -3.28 -4.10
C LEU A 64 6.35 -3.84 -2.86
N GLU A 65 6.37 -5.17 -2.74
CA GLU A 65 6.99 -5.85 -1.59
C GLU A 65 8.48 -5.54 -1.49
N ASP A 66 9.17 -5.31 -2.61
CA ASP A 66 10.61 -5.01 -2.69
C ASP A 66 10.91 -3.55 -3.08
N CYS A 67 10.07 -2.61 -2.66
CA CYS A 67 10.35 -1.17 -2.77
C CYS A 67 10.68 -0.56 -1.40
N PRO A 68 11.84 0.13 -1.22
CA PRO A 68 12.20 0.78 0.05
C PRO A 68 11.17 1.81 0.51
N HIS A 69 10.63 2.63 -0.39
CA HIS A 69 9.61 3.64 -0.07
C HIS A 69 8.30 2.98 0.38
N SER A 70 7.86 1.91 -0.29
CA SER A 70 6.68 1.14 0.13
C SER A 70 6.88 0.49 1.50
N LYS A 71 8.06 -0.08 1.78
CA LYS A 71 8.37 -0.68 3.09
C LYS A 71 8.31 0.36 4.21
N ALA A 72 8.90 1.54 3.98
CA ALA A 72 8.93 2.62 4.96
C ALA A 72 7.53 3.18 5.24
N LEU A 73 6.76 3.47 4.18
CA LEU A 73 5.39 3.99 4.30
C LEU A 73 4.48 2.98 5.00
N LYS A 74 4.56 1.70 4.62
CA LYS A 74 3.78 0.63 5.24
C LYS A 74 3.99 0.54 6.74
N LYS A 75 5.24 0.63 7.20
CA LYS A 75 5.58 0.64 8.62
C LYS A 75 4.92 1.82 9.34
N ALA A 76 5.10 3.03 8.81
CA ALA A 76 4.53 4.24 9.39
C ALA A 76 2.98 4.18 9.43
N PHE A 77 2.36 3.67 8.37
CA PHE A 77 0.91 3.48 8.28
C PHE A 77 0.39 2.49 9.35
N ALA A 78 1.09 1.36 9.53
CA ALA A 78 0.72 0.34 10.50
C ALA A 78 0.86 0.82 11.96
N GLU A 79 1.84 1.68 12.23
CA GLU A 79 2.11 2.23 13.56
C GLU A 79 1.25 3.46 13.90
N HIS A 80 0.58 4.07 12.91
CA HIS A 80 -0.17 5.31 13.13
C HIS A 80 -1.61 5.06 13.64
N PRO A 81 -1.94 5.43 14.89
CA PRO A 81 -3.19 5.00 15.54
C PRO A 81 -4.45 5.58 14.88
N THR A 82 -4.41 6.84 14.44
CA THR A 82 -5.56 7.49 13.79
C THR A 82 -5.86 6.86 12.43
N ILE A 83 -4.82 6.51 11.66
CA ILE A 83 -4.97 5.86 10.35
C ILE A 83 -5.54 4.45 10.55
N GLN A 84 -4.98 3.67 11.48
CA GLN A 84 -5.49 2.33 11.78
C GLN A 84 -6.96 2.35 12.25
N ARG A 85 -7.36 3.35 13.05
CA ARG A 85 -8.76 3.53 13.44
C ARG A 85 -9.63 3.80 12.22
N LEU A 86 -9.31 4.82 11.42
CA LEU A 86 -10.08 5.20 10.23
C LEU A 86 -10.19 4.03 9.25
N ALA A 87 -9.08 3.33 8.99
CA ALA A 87 -9.04 2.17 8.10
C ALA A 87 -9.95 1.03 8.56
N LYS A 88 -10.11 0.82 9.88
CA LYS A 88 -10.99 -0.22 10.44
C LYS A 88 -12.47 0.19 10.39
N SER A 89 -12.79 1.43 10.73
CA SER A 89 -14.18 1.86 10.94
C SER A 89 -14.84 2.50 9.71
N ASP A 90 -14.10 3.29 8.96
CA ASP A 90 -14.66 4.26 8.01
C ASP A 90 -14.41 3.92 6.54
N PHE A 91 -13.49 3.00 6.24
CA PHE A 91 -13.08 2.67 4.87
C PHE A 91 -13.27 1.21 4.52
N ILE A 92 -13.51 0.95 3.23
CA ILE A 92 -13.18 -0.33 2.61
C ILE A 92 -11.70 -0.27 2.24
N MET A 93 -10.92 -1.30 2.62
CA MET A 93 -9.46 -1.26 2.54
C MET A 93 -8.94 -2.29 1.53
N LEU A 94 -8.19 -1.81 0.53
CA LEU A 94 -7.55 -2.63 -0.49
C LEU A 94 -6.07 -2.27 -0.60
N ASN A 95 -5.20 -3.28 -0.66
CA ASN A 95 -3.82 -3.08 -1.07
C ASN A 95 -3.45 -4.04 -2.21
N LEU A 96 -2.73 -3.52 -3.19
CA LEU A 96 -2.38 -4.21 -4.42
C LEU A 96 -0.87 -4.12 -4.67
N VAL A 97 -0.30 -5.23 -5.14
CA VAL A 97 1.09 -5.32 -5.60
C VAL A 97 1.21 -5.30 -7.12
N HIS A 98 0.07 -5.16 -7.80
CA HIS A 98 -0.09 -5.10 -9.24
C HIS A 98 -1.11 -3.99 -9.56
N GLU A 99 -1.05 -3.44 -10.76
CA GLU A 99 -1.97 -2.40 -11.18
C GLU A 99 -3.37 -2.96 -11.50
N THR A 100 -4.39 -2.12 -11.35
CA THR A 100 -5.76 -2.39 -11.79
C THR A 100 -5.92 -2.14 -13.29
N THR A 101 -7.05 -2.56 -13.85
CA THR A 101 -7.46 -2.18 -15.21
C THR A 101 -8.00 -0.74 -15.30
N ASP A 102 -8.37 -0.14 -14.17
CA ASP A 102 -8.86 1.24 -14.09
C ASP A 102 -7.72 2.26 -14.12
N GLU A 103 -7.56 2.95 -15.24
CA GLU A 103 -6.51 3.97 -15.45
C GLU A 103 -6.70 5.21 -14.57
N HIS A 104 -7.91 5.47 -14.07
CA HIS A 104 -8.19 6.61 -13.18
C HIS A 104 -7.50 6.47 -11.81
N LEU A 105 -7.01 5.27 -11.46
CA LEU A 105 -6.19 5.04 -10.26
C LEU A 105 -4.70 5.38 -10.45
N ALA A 106 -4.31 5.87 -11.63
CA ALA A 106 -2.94 6.29 -11.95
C ALA A 106 -2.88 7.56 -12.84
N PRO A 107 -3.60 8.65 -12.52
CA PRO A 107 -3.74 9.78 -13.43
C PRO A 107 -2.43 10.57 -13.63
N ASP A 108 -1.45 10.41 -12.73
CA ASP A 108 -0.09 10.96 -12.85
C ASP A 108 1.00 9.86 -12.93
N GLY A 109 0.60 8.62 -13.26
CA GLY A 109 1.48 7.50 -13.55
C GLY A 109 1.51 6.37 -12.50
N PHE A 110 2.20 5.29 -12.87
CA PHE A 110 2.20 4.00 -12.16
C PHE A 110 3.34 3.86 -11.14
N TYR A 111 3.68 4.92 -10.41
CA TYR A 111 4.71 4.85 -9.36
C TYR A 111 4.15 4.23 -8.07
N VAL A 112 5.06 3.75 -7.21
CA VAL A 112 4.71 3.23 -5.87
C VAL A 112 5.61 3.85 -4.78
N PRO A 113 5.11 3.98 -3.54
CA PRO A 113 3.73 3.73 -3.12
C PRO A 113 2.77 4.83 -3.59
N ARG A 114 1.51 4.44 -3.81
CA ARG A 114 0.44 5.34 -4.27
C ARG A 114 -0.86 5.01 -3.54
N ILE A 115 -1.51 6.03 -2.99
CA ILE A 115 -2.74 5.89 -2.21
C ILE A 115 -3.83 6.72 -2.87
N MET A 116 -4.89 6.06 -3.32
CA MET A 116 -6.06 6.66 -3.96
C MET A 116 -7.32 6.40 -3.13
N PHE A 117 -8.28 7.30 -3.24
CA PHE A 117 -9.60 7.14 -2.64
C PHE A 117 -10.67 7.07 -3.74
N VAL A 118 -11.66 6.21 -3.54
CA VAL A 118 -12.83 6.09 -4.43
C VAL A 118 -14.09 6.32 -3.60
N ASP A 119 -14.92 7.26 -4.04
CA ASP A 119 -16.20 7.56 -3.42
C ASP A 119 -17.22 6.41 -3.69
N PRO A 120 -18.21 6.17 -2.82
CA PRO A 120 -19.31 5.24 -3.09
C PRO A 120 -20.07 5.52 -4.40
N SER A 121 -19.99 6.73 -4.97
CA SER A 121 -20.47 7.05 -6.33
C SER A 121 -19.64 6.42 -7.46
N LEU A 122 -18.64 5.60 -7.12
CA LEU A 122 -17.63 5.03 -8.03
C LEU A 122 -16.71 6.07 -8.67
N THR A 123 -16.65 7.28 -8.10
CA THR A 123 -15.77 8.34 -8.57
C THR A 123 -14.43 8.27 -7.85
N VAL A 124 -13.34 8.17 -8.63
CA VAL A 124 -11.98 8.32 -8.07
C VAL A 124 -11.77 9.76 -7.62
N ARG A 125 -11.41 9.96 -6.35
CA ARG A 125 -11.19 11.27 -5.72
C ARG A 125 -9.80 11.82 -6.06
N ALA A 126 -9.59 12.13 -7.35
CA ALA A 126 -8.35 12.69 -7.87
C ALA A 126 -8.02 14.08 -7.29
N ASP A 127 -8.99 14.74 -6.66
CA ASP A 127 -8.86 16.00 -5.91
C ASP A 127 -8.08 15.85 -4.58
N ILE A 128 -7.99 14.63 -4.04
CA ILE A 128 -7.31 14.37 -2.76
C ILE A 128 -5.86 13.97 -3.03
N VAL A 129 -4.97 14.96 -2.97
CA VAL A 129 -3.54 14.81 -3.26
C VAL A 129 -2.66 14.92 -2.00
N GLY A 130 -1.52 14.24 -2.04
CA GLY A 130 -0.36 14.36 -1.16
C GLY A 130 0.38 15.70 -1.34
N LYS A 131 1.60 15.77 -0.78
CA LYS A 131 2.38 17.02 -0.75
C LYS A 131 3.26 17.25 -1.98
N TYR A 132 3.44 16.24 -2.82
CA TYR A 132 4.47 16.23 -3.86
C TYR A 132 3.85 16.43 -5.24
N ALA A 133 4.08 17.60 -5.86
CA ALA A 133 3.46 17.94 -7.15
C ALA A 133 3.87 17.01 -8.31
N ASN A 134 5.05 16.39 -8.23
CA ASN A 134 5.53 15.45 -9.24
C ASN A 134 5.04 14.00 -9.03
N ARG A 135 4.43 13.71 -7.86
CA ARG A 135 3.88 12.42 -7.47
C ARG A 135 2.72 12.67 -6.51
N MET A 136 1.60 13.10 -7.07
CA MET A 136 0.48 13.68 -6.33
C MET A 136 -0.16 12.73 -5.32
N TYR A 137 -0.02 11.42 -5.48
CA TYR A 137 -0.71 10.44 -4.63
C TYR A 137 0.27 9.57 -3.82
N THR A 138 1.54 9.99 -3.73
CA THR A 138 2.51 9.39 -2.82
C THR A 138 2.56 10.11 -1.47
N TYR A 139 3.01 9.39 -0.46
CA TYR A 139 3.19 9.88 0.91
C TYR A 139 4.51 9.33 1.45
N GLU A 140 5.23 10.13 2.24
CA GLU A 140 6.40 9.67 2.98
C GLU A 140 6.02 9.31 4.42
N PRO A 141 6.88 8.57 5.16
CA PRO A 141 6.64 8.25 6.57
C PRO A 141 6.35 9.47 7.46
N ALA A 142 6.89 10.65 7.12
CA ALA A 142 6.66 11.89 7.86
C ALA A 142 5.27 12.52 7.57
N ASP A 143 4.52 12.00 6.60
CA ASP A 143 3.26 12.57 6.14
C ASP A 143 2.02 11.90 6.75
N MET A 144 2.16 11.05 7.79
CA MET A 144 1.04 10.26 8.32
C MET A 144 -0.11 11.09 8.88
N ASP A 145 0.18 12.22 9.52
CA ASP A 145 -0.86 13.15 9.96
C ASP A 145 -1.60 13.76 8.76
N PHE A 146 -0.87 14.12 7.71
CA PHE A 146 -1.47 14.66 6.49
C PHE A 146 -2.27 13.61 5.71
N LEU A 147 -1.80 12.35 5.68
CA LEU A 147 -2.56 11.23 5.15
C LEU A 147 -3.85 11.03 5.96
N ALA A 148 -3.80 11.12 7.29
CA ALA A 148 -5.00 11.05 8.13
C ALA A 148 -5.97 12.20 7.83
N GLU A 149 -5.49 13.42 7.60
CA GLU A 149 -6.33 14.54 7.12
C GLU A 149 -7.00 14.24 5.78
N ASN A 150 -6.25 13.68 4.83
CA ASN A 150 -6.80 13.29 3.53
C ASN A 150 -7.80 12.14 3.64
N MET A 151 -7.60 11.18 4.55
CA MET A 151 -8.62 10.18 4.89
C MET A 151 -9.87 10.85 5.48
N MET A 152 -9.73 11.85 6.36
CA MET A 152 -10.89 12.59 6.88
C MET A 152 -11.64 13.35 5.78
N LYS A 153 -10.92 13.91 4.78
CA LYS A 153 -11.55 14.51 3.60
C LYS A 153 -12.27 13.49 2.72
N ALA A 154 -11.67 12.32 2.48
CA ALA A 154 -12.25 11.26 1.67
C ALA A 154 -13.52 10.65 2.29
N LYS A 155 -13.65 10.72 3.63
CA LYS A 155 -14.88 10.36 4.35
C LYS A 155 -16.05 11.30 4.06
N ILE A 156 -15.78 12.55 3.67
CA ILE A 156 -16.81 13.49 3.24
C ILE A 156 -17.18 13.13 1.79
N LEU A 157 -18.28 12.39 1.67
CA LEU A 157 -18.78 11.84 0.41
C LEU A 157 -19.21 12.95 -0.55
N LEU A 158 -19.10 12.66 -1.84
CA LEU A 158 -19.66 13.52 -2.87
C LEU A 158 -21.19 13.54 -2.76
N LYS A 159 -21.79 14.71 -3.02
CA LYS A 159 -23.25 14.79 -3.14
C LYS A 159 -23.65 14.05 -4.42
N SER A 160 -24.58 13.10 -4.31
CA SER A 160 -25.23 12.54 -5.49
C SER A 160 -26.08 13.63 -6.13
N GLU A 161 -25.83 13.97 -7.40
CA GLU A 161 -26.64 14.94 -8.17
C GLU A 161 -28.09 14.46 -8.44
N HIS A 162 -28.55 13.37 -7.80
CA HIS A 162 -29.84 12.72 -8.05
C HIS A 162 -31.01 13.17 -7.15
N GLU A 163 -30.85 14.20 -6.31
CA GLU A 163 -31.93 14.67 -5.42
C GLU A 163 -32.66 15.95 -5.89
N GLU A 164 -32.36 16.51 -7.06
CA GLU A 164 -32.92 17.83 -7.44
C GLU A 164 -33.87 17.84 -8.65
N HIS A 165 -34.41 16.71 -9.11
CA HIS A 165 -35.29 16.72 -10.28
C HIS A 165 -36.59 15.89 -10.22
N ASP A 166 -37.13 15.65 -9.02
CA ASP A 166 -38.45 15.01 -8.83
C ASP A 166 -39.52 15.94 -8.22
N ASP A 167 -39.25 17.24 -8.08
CA ASP A 167 -40.22 18.24 -7.59
C ASP A 167 -40.51 19.35 -8.64
N LEU A 168 -40.86 18.97 -9.88
CA LEU A 168 -41.52 19.87 -10.85
C LEU A 168 -42.63 19.17 -11.65
#